data_AF-A0A2H6LDM7-F1
#
_entry.id   AF-A0A2H6LDM7-F1
#
_cell.length_a   1.000
_cell.length_b   1.000
_cell.length_c   1.000
_cell.angle_alpha   90.00
_cell.angle_beta   90.00
_cell.angle_gamma   90.00
#
_symmetry.space_group_name_H-M   'P 1'
#
loop_
_entity.id
_entity.type
_entity.pdbx_description
1 polymer ?
#
loop_
_entity_poly.entity_id
_entity_poly.type
_entity_poly.pdbx_seq_one_letter_code
_entity_poly.pdbx_strand_id
1 'polypeptide(L)'
;MLTEFGGIAYAPLDQPHADQAWGYENCSSISELEMKYAALLETVNDIELFSGFCYTQFTDTFQEANGLLYSDRTPKFPIEAIRAATLSGQGLCTPTSC
;
A
#
# COMPACT_ATOMS: atom_id res chain seq x y z
N MET A 1 9.46 9.12 13.33
CA MET A 1 8.68 9.28 12.08
C MET A 1 9.33 8.42 11.01
N LEU A 2 8.57 7.54 10.38
CA LEU A 2 9.03 6.71 9.26
C LEU A 2 8.83 7.50 7.96
N THR A 3 9.92 8.03 7.39
CA THR A 3 9.81 9.01 6.30
C THR A 3 9.55 8.39 4.93
N GLU A 4 9.75 7.08 4.78
CA GLU A 4 9.49 6.34 3.55
C GLU A 4 9.32 4.86 3.86
N PHE A 5 8.26 4.25 3.32
CA PHE A 5 7.99 2.81 3.30
C PHE A 5 6.88 2.52 2.28
N GLY A 6 6.66 1.25 1.95
CA GLY A 6 5.70 0.86 0.91
C GLY A 6 6.41 0.06 -0.16
N GLY A 7 6.31 0.48 -1.42
CA GLY A 7 7.08 -0.17 -2.49
C GLY A 7 6.45 -1.43 -3.08
N ILE A 8 5.16 -1.66 -2.84
CA ILE A 8 4.44 -2.83 -3.39
C ILE A 8 3.99 -2.49 -4.81
N ALA A 9 4.70 -3.01 -5.80
CA ALA A 9 4.35 -2.83 -7.21
C ALA A 9 3.19 -3.76 -7.62
N TYR A 10 2.22 -3.19 -8.31
CA TYR A 10 1.18 -3.96 -8.99
C TYR A 10 1.63 -4.22 -10.43
N ALA A 11 1.99 -5.48 -10.70
CA ALA A 11 2.53 -5.95 -11.97
C ALA A 11 1.75 -7.18 -12.44
N PRO A 12 0.54 -7.00 -12.98
CA PRO A 12 -0.28 -8.11 -13.49
C PRO A 12 0.40 -8.75 -14.70
N LEU A 13 0.54 -10.09 -14.67
CA LEU A 13 1.32 -10.85 -15.66
C LEU A 13 0.78 -10.78 -17.10
N ASP A 14 -0.48 -10.42 -17.25
CA ASP A 14 -1.17 -10.30 -18.54
C ASP A 14 -1.07 -8.89 -19.15
N GLN A 15 -0.47 -7.92 -18.46
CA GLN A 15 -0.24 -6.59 -19.02
C GLN A 15 1.08 -6.50 -19.81
N PRO A 16 1.07 -5.79 -20.96
CA PRO A 16 2.31 -5.42 -21.64
C PRO A 16 3.21 -4.64 -20.68
N HIS A 17 4.51 -4.96 -20.67
CA HIS A 17 5.53 -4.31 -19.83
C HIS A 17 5.46 -4.63 -18.34
N ALA A 18 4.77 -5.70 -17.92
CA ALA A 18 4.83 -6.18 -16.53
C ALA A 18 6.27 -6.51 -16.07
N ASP A 19 7.15 -6.89 -17.01
CA ASP A 19 8.59 -7.11 -16.79
C ASP A 19 9.38 -5.82 -16.54
N GLN A 20 8.80 -4.67 -16.85
CA GLN A 20 9.40 -3.35 -16.68
C GLN A 20 8.90 -2.63 -15.43
N ALA A 21 7.88 -3.19 -14.76
CA ALA A 21 7.36 -2.65 -13.51
C ALA A 21 8.40 -2.79 -12.38
N TRP A 22 8.60 -1.72 -11.63
CA TRP A 22 9.54 -1.64 -10.53
C TRP A 22 8.84 -1.40 -9.19
N GLY A 23 9.27 -2.15 -8.18
CA GLY A 23 8.92 -2.03 -6.78
C GLY A 23 9.83 -2.93 -5.93
N TYR A 24 9.77 -2.76 -4.61
CA TYR A 24 10.52 -3.60 -3.66
C TYR A 24 9.88 -4.99 -3.50
N GLU A 25 8.56 -5.05 -3.68
CA GLU A 25 7.77 -6.27 -3.68
C GLU A 25 6.78 -6.21 -4.84
N ASN A 26 6.47 -7.35 -5.46
CA ASN A 26 5.51 -7.43 -6.55
C ASN A 26 4.24 -8.16 -6.11
N CYS A 27 3.11 -7.68 -6.61
CA CYS A 27 1.83 -8.37 -6.53
C CYS A 27 1.22 -8.48 -7.93
N SER A 28 0.53 -9.60 -8.17
CA SER A 28 -0.05 -9.92 -9.49
C SER A 28 -1.54 -9.62 -9.57
N SER A 29 -2.17 -9.28 -8.44
CA SER A 29 -3.60 -8.95 -8.35
C SER A 29 -3.85 -7.75 -7.44
N ILE A 30 -4.94 -7.03 -7.70
CA ILE A 30 -5.36 -5.89 -6.86
C ILE A 30 -5.69 -6.31 -5.43
N SER A 31 -6.29 -7.48 -5.24
CA SER A 31 -6.60 -8.00 -3.89
C SER A 31 -5.34 -8.28 -3.08
N GLU A 32 -4.26 -8.72 -3.74
CA GLU A 32 -2.96 -8.91 -3.09
C GLU A 32 -2.32 -7.57 -2.70
N LEU A 33 -2.42 -6.56 -3.56
CA LEU A 33 -1.99 -5.19 -3.23
C LEU A 33 -2.73 -4.67 -1.99
N GLU A 34 -4.06 -4.77 -1.98
CA GLU A 34 -4.92 -4.31 -0.87
C GLU A 34 -4.54 -4.99 0.46
N MET A 35 -4.37 -6.32 0.43
CA MET A 35 -3.97 -7.10 1.60
C MET A 35 -2.60 -6.69 2.14
N LYS A 36 -1.59 -6.60 1.26
CA LYS A 36 -0.21 -6.25 1.66
C LYS A 36 -0.14 -4.81 2.18
N TYR A 37 -0.85 -3.90 1.52
CA TYR A 37 -0.96 -2.52 1.98
C TYR A 37 -1.57 -2.44 3.39
N ALA A 38 -2.70 -3.10 3.63
CA ALA A 38 -3.36 -3.11 4.93
C ALA A 38 -2.45 -3.70 6.03
N ALA A 39 -1.81 -4.84 5.79
CA ALA A 39 -0.91 -5.47 6.75
C ALA A 39 0.32 -4.61 7.09
N LEU A 40 0.87 -3.91 6.08
CA LEU A 40 2.00 -3.00 6.28
C LEU A 40 1.59 -1.81 7.16
N LEU A 41 0.41 -1.24 6.92
CA LEU A 41 -0.11 -0.12 7.69
C LEU A 41 -0.48 -0.54 9.12
N GLU A 42 -1.07 -1.72 9.33
CA GLU A 42 -1.31 -2.29 10.66
C GLU A 42 0.01 -2.37 11.45
N THR A 43 1.04 -2.99 10.86
CA THR A 43 2.36 -3.12 11.49
C THR A 43 3.00 -1.76 11.82
N VAL A 44 2.95 -0.80 10.89
CA VAL A 44 3.57 0.52 11.10
C VAL A 44 2.82 1.34 12.16
N ASN A 45 1.49 1.21 12.21
CA ASN A 45 0.67 1.90 13.21
C ASN A 45 0.85 1.34 14.63
N ASP A 46 1.16 0.04 14.78
CA ASP A 46 1.37 -0.60 16.09
C ASP A 46 2.73 -0.26 16.74
N ILE A 47 3.63 0.41 16.01
CA ILE A 47 4.96 0.79 16.52
C ILE A 47 4.85 2.11 17.31
N GLU A 48 4.79 2.02 18.64
CA GLU A 48 4.70 3.18 19.55
C GLU A 48 5.82 4.22 19.38
N LEU A 49 6.99 3.81 18.87
CA LEU A 49 8.13 4.70 18.63
C LEU A 49 7.87 5.70 17.47
N PHE A 50 6.92 5.41 16.57
CA PHE A 50 6.65 6.23 15.40
C PHE A 50 5.58 7.28 15.68
N SER A 51 5.97 8.56 15.63
CA SER A 51 5.02 9.69 15.65
C SER A 51 4.26 9.91 14.33
N GLY A 52 4.31 8.94 13.41
CA GLY A 52 3.73 9.04 12.05
C GLY A 52 4.64 8.43 10.97
N PHE A 53 4.09 8.37 9.76
CA PHE A 53 4.71 7.76 8.60
C PHE A 53 4.41 8.53 7.30
N CYS A 54 5.19 8.26 6.25
CA CYS A 54 4.91 8.68 4.89
C CYS A 54 4.97 7.45 3.97
N TYR A 55 3.81 7.06 3.39
CA TYR A 55 3.74 5.94 2.46
C TYR A 55 4.18 6.38 1.08
N THR A 56 5.12 5.63 0.50
CA THR A 56 5.64 5.86 -0.85
C THR A 56 5.26 4.67 -1.76
N GLN A 57 4.50 4.87 -2.85
CA GLN A 57 4.13 6.15 -3.47
C GLN A 57 2.62 6.38 -3.64
N PHE A 58 2.26 7.64 -3.87
CA PHE A 58 0.87 8.06 -4.08
C PHE A 58 0.35 7.59 -5.45
N THR A 59 1.11 7.81 -6.52
CA THR A 59 0.77 7.46 -7.91
C THR A 59 1.93 6.75 -8.57
N ASP A 60 1.67 5.87 -9.53
CA ASP A 60 2.73 5.31 -10.37
C ASP A 60 3.54 6.39 -11.11
N THR A 61 4.85 6.17 -11.21
CA THR A 61 5.81 7.09 -11.84
C THR A 61 6.72 6.34 -12.81
N PHE A 62 6.44 6.46 -14.11
CA PHE A 62 7.14 5.72 -15.17
C PHE A 62 7.17 4.20 -14.91
N GLN A 63 8.34 3.60 -14.72
CA GLN A 63 8.49 2.19 -14.39
C GLN A 63 8.07 1.86 -12.97
N GLU A 64 8.05 2.83 -12.06
CA GLU A 64 7.68 2.61 -10.67
C GLU A 64 6.17 2.39 -10.56
N ALA A 65 5.77 1.13 -10.36
CA ALA A 65 4.38 0.67 -10.38
C ALA A 65 3.80 0.45 -8.96
N ASN A 66 4.44 1.02 -7.95
CA ASN A 66 4.14 0.93 -6.52
C ASN A 66 3.28 2.08 -5.98
N GLY A 67 2.55 2.79 -6.85
CA GLY A 67 1.55 3.76 -6.43
C GLY A 67 0.28 3.11 -5.90
N LEU A 68 -0.38 3.75 -4.94
CA LEU A 68 -1.76 3.42 -4.56
C LEU A 68 -2.75 3.75 -5.68
N LEU A 69 -2.39 4.75 -6.50
CA LEU A 69 -3.10 5.17 -7.68
C LEU A 69 -2.26 4.87 -8.92
N TYR A 70 -2.93 4.68 -10.05
CA TYR A 70 -2.29 4.70 -11.36
C TYR A 70 -1.76 6.10 -11.69
N SER A 71 -0.99 6.21 -12.78
CA SER A 71 -0.37 7.47 -13.22
C SER A 71 -1.39 8.58 -13.55
N ASP A 72 -2.63 8.22 -13.90
CA ASP A 72 -3.75 9.12 -14.13
C ASP A 72 -4.51 9.52 -12.85
N ARG A 73 -4.04 9.07 -11.68
CA ARG A 73 -4.64 9.25 -10.35
C ARG A 73 -5.92 8.44 -10.11
N THR A 74 -6.26 7.48 -10.97
CA THR A 74 -7.32 6.53 -10.65
C THR A 74 -6.85 5.56 -9.55
N PRO A 75 -7.64 5.33 -8.49
CA PRO A 75 -7.26 4.39 -7.43
C PRO A 75 -7.15 2.96 -7.95
N LYS A 76 -6.13 2.20 -7.51
CA LYS A 76 -5.97 0.79 -7.90
C LYS A 76 -7.01 -0.13 -7.27
N PHE A 77 -7.50 0.24 -6.08
CA PHE A 77 -8.59 -0.39 -5.34
C PHE A 77 -9.44 0.70 -4.66
N PRO A 78 -10.63 0.39 -4.09
CA PRO A 78 -11.54 1.41 -3.54
C PRO A 78 -10.84 2.39 -2.60
N ILE A 79 -11.06 3.70 -2.83
CA ILE A 79 -10.39 4.76 -2.07
C ILE A 79 -10.76 4.72 -0.58
N GLU A 80 -11.95 4.22 -0.27
CA GLU A 80 -12.44 4.00 1.08
C GLU A 80 -11.62 2.92 1.81
N ALA A 81 -11.18 1.88 1.09
CA ALA A 81 -10.31 0.83 1.64
C ALA A 81 -8.89 1.35 1.88
N ILE A 82 -8.33 2.15 0.95
CA ILE A 82 -7.06 2.86 1.15
C ILE A 82 -7.11 3.71 2.41
N ARG A 83 -8.18 4.51 2.55
CA ARG A 83 -8.40 5.37 3.72
C ARG A 83 -8.52 4.55 5.01
N ALA A 84 -9.29 3.47 5.00
CA ALA A 84 -9.49 2.62 6.17
C ALA A 84 -8.16 2.04 6.68
N ALA A 85 -7.35 1.45 5.79
CA ALA A 85 -6.02 0.94 6.13
C ALA A 85 -5.04 2.05 6.56
N THR A 86 -5.09 3.25 5.95
CA THR A 86 -4.24 4.37 6.40
C THR A 86 -4.55 4.79 7.84
N LEU A 87 -5.84 4.74 8.23
CA LEU A 87 -6.32 5.19 9.54
C LEU A 87 -6.29 4.12 10.62
N SER A 88 -5.97 2.85 10.30
CA SER A 88 -6.19 1.70 11.19
C SER A 88 -5.31 1.66 12.44
N GLY A 89 -4.54 2.71 12.74
CA GLY A 89 -3.79 2.88 14.00
C GLY A 89 -4.59 3.34 15.22
N GLN A 90 -5.92 3.27 15.17
CA GLN A 90 -6.75 3.32 16.36
C GLN A 90 -7.41 1.96 16.49
N GLY A 91 -6.95 1.17 17.48
CA GLY A 91 -7.46 -0.16 17.76
C GLY A 91 -8.98 -0.22 17.65
N LEU A 92 -9.47 -0.81 16.57
CA LEU A 92 -10.76 -1.46 16.59
C LEU A 92 -10.55 -2.64 17.55
N CYS A 93 -11.10 -2.56 18.76
CA CYS A 93 -11.09 -3.71 19.66
C CYS A 93 -11.64 -4.90 18.88
N THR A 94 -10.77 -5.88 18.64
CA THR A 94 -11.20 -7.19 18.21
C THR A 94 -11.61 -7.96 19.45
N PRO A 95 -12.42 -9.03 19.34
CA PRO A 95 -12.79 -9.86 20.50
C PRO A 95 -11.59 -10.42 21.29
N THR A 96 -10.39 -10.34 20.72
CA THR A 96 -9.14 -10.91 21.23
C THR A 96 -8.09 -9.87 21.61
N SER A 97 -8.31 -8.58 21.41
CA SER A 97 -7.36 -7.54 21.82
C SER A 97 -8.03 -6.18 22.06
N CYS A 98 -7.98 -5.76 23.33
CA CYS A 98 -7.78 -4.40 23.80
C CYS A 98 -6.57 -4.48 24.77
#